data_AF-A0A2P5EI71-F1
#
_entry.id   AF-A0A2P5EI71-F1
#
_cell.length_a   1.000
_cell.length_b   1.000
_cell.length_c   1.000
_cell.angle_alpha   90.00
_cell.angle_beta   90.00
_cell.angle_gamma   90.00
#
_symmetry.space_group_name_H-M   'P 1'
#
loop_
_entity.id
_entity.type
_entity.pdbx_description
1 polymer ?
#
loop_
_entity_poly.entity_id
_entity_poly.type
_entity_poly.pdbx_seq_one_letter_code
_entity_poly.pdbx_strand_id
1 'polypeptide(L)'
;MEAVSFDPDLIHAIFKLVWTRRALEREKNEGANALDCEVGAGTSKKIRATTANANALKLSCEFLRMFITEAVQRAAAIAEAEGVNKIEATHLERILPQLLLDF
;
A
#
# COMPACT_ATOMS: atom_id res chain seq x y z
N MET A 1 -26.86 -4.75 5.29
CA MET A 1 -25.75 -5.65 5.67
C MET A 1 -24.50 -4.80 5.62
N GLU A 2 -23.84 -4.55 6.76
CA GLU A 2 -22.54 -3.88 6.74
C GLU A 2 -21.59 -4.69 5.85
N ALA A 3 -20.99 -4.07 4.84
CA ALA A 3 -20.04 -4.76 3.98
C ALA A 3 -18.85 -5.18 4.82
N VAL A 4 -18.46 -6.45 4.73
CA VAL A 4 -17.25 -6.95 5.40
C VAL A 4 -16.07 -6.13 4.88
N SER A 5 -15.44 -5.35 5.76
CA SER A 5 -14.31 -4.48 5.46
C SER A 5 -13.04 -5.01 6.15
N PHE A 6 -11.90 -4.42 5.82
CA PHE A 6 -10.63 -4.82 6.40
C PHE A 6 -10.54 -4.49 7.89
N ASP A 7 -9.92 -5.38 8.67
CA ASP A 7 -9.55 -5.11 10.06
C ASP A 7 -8.55 -3.92 10.11
N PRO A 8 -8.86 -2.83 10.83
CA PRO A 8 -7.94 -1.70 11.00
C PRO A 8 -6.57 -2.09 11.53
N ASP A 9 -6.47 -3.10 12.40
CA ASP A 9 -5.18 -3.54 12.96
C ASP A 9 -4.31 -4.23 11.89
N LEU A 10 -4.93 -4.98 10.98
CA LEU A 10 -4.24 -5.55 9.82
C LEU A 10 -3.72 -4.46 8.88
N ILE A 11 -4.56 -3.48 8.53
CA ILE A 11 -4.14 -2.35 7.68
C ILE A 11 -2.99 -1.58 8.33
N HIS A 12 -3.08 -1.34 9.64
CA HIS A 12 -2.01 -0.68 10.38
C HIS A 12 -0.71 -1.50 10.38
N ALA A 13 -0.79 -2.84 10.47
CA ALA A 13 0.37 -3.71 10.38
C ALA A 13 1.04 -3.64 9.00
N ILE A 14 0.25 -3.63 7.91
CA ILE A 14 0.75 -3.46 6.53
C ILE A 14 1.48 -2.12 6.39
N PHE A 15 0.89 -1.03 6.87
CA PHE A 15 1.52 0.29 6.80
C PHE A 15 2.82 0.37 7.62
N LYS A 16 2.81 -0.15 8.85
CA LYS A 16 4.01 -0.21 9.71
C LYS A 16 5.15 -0.98 9.04
N LEU A 17 4.86 -2.13 8.41
CA LEU A 17 5.86 -2.90 7.69
C LEU A 17 6.57 -2.06 6.61
N VAL A 18 5.81 -1.32 5.81
CA VAL A 18 6.37 -0.47 4.74
C VAL A 18 7.12 0.73 5.31
N TRP A 19 6.58 1.41 6.33
CA TRP A 19 7.23 2.57 6.93
C TRP A 19 8.51 2.23 7.66
N THR A 20 8.54 1.13 8.42
CA THR A 20 9.76 0.65 9.10
C THR A 20 10.84 0.30 8.09
N ARG A 21 10.50 -0.42 7.02
CA ARG A 21 11.44 -0.72 5.93
C ARG A 21 12.00 0.57 5.33
N ARG A 22 11.14 1.54 4.98
CA ARG A 22 11.58 2.82 4.41
C ARG A 22 12.42 3.66 5.37
N ALA A 23 12.17 3.58 6.67
CA ALA A 23 12.98 4.28 7.68
C ALA A 23 14.41 3.72 7.73
N LEU A 24 14.55 2.38 7.76
CA LEU A 24 15.85 1.71 7.77
C LEU A 24 16.66 2.00 6.51
N GLU A 25 16.03 2.02 5.33
CA GLU A 25 16.72 2.37 4.08
C GLU A 25 17.26 3.81 4.09
N ARG A 26 16.54 4.75 4.74
CA ARG A 26 17.03 6.14 4.89
C ARG A 26 18.23 6.21 5.83
N GLU A 27 18.16 5.55 6.98
CA GLU A 27 19.29 5.51 7.94
C GLU A 27 20.55 4.89 7.30
N LYS A 28 20.39 3.83 6.52
CA LYS A 28 21.50 3.19 5.78
C LYS A 28 22.13 4.14 4.75
N ASN A 29 21.31 4.87 3.99
CA ASN A 29 21.80 5.82 2.98
C ASN A 29 22.43 7.07 3.62
N GLU A 30 21.93 7.55 4.76
CA GLU A 30 22.54 8.63 5.52
C GLU A 30 23.90 8.20 6.11
N GLY A 31 24.01 6.97 6.61
CA GLY A 31 25.26 6.40 7.11
C GLY A 31 26.35 6.21 6.04
N ALA A 32 25.96 5.93 4.79
CA ALA A 32 26.90 5.82 3.66
C ALA A 32 27.44 7.19 3.19
N ASN A 33 26.61 8.24 3.22
CA ASN A 33 27.03 9.61 2.87
C ASN A 33 27.83 10.31 3.97
N ALA A 34 27.78 9.81 5.22
CA ALA A 34 28.50 10.40 6.35
C ALA A 34 29.99 10.03 6.40
N LEU A 35 30.45 9.06 5.60
CA LEU A 35 31.87 8.70 5.54
C LEU A 35 32.72 9.69 4.72
N ASP A 36 32.12 10.64 3.99
CA ASP A 36 32.81 11.58 3.10
C ASP A 36 32.82 13.06 3.58
N CYS A 37 32.28 13.37 4.77
CA CYS A 37 32.26 14.75 5.27
C CYS A 37 32.70 14.83 6.75
N GLU A 38 33.90 15.36 6.97
CA GLU A 38 34.40 15.74 8.29
C GLU A 38 33.64 16.96 8.87
N VAL A 39 33.34 16.83 10.18
CA VAL A 39 33.04 17.87 11.18
C VAL A 39 31.80 18.75 10.95
N GLY A 40 30.70 18.38 11.63
CA GLY A 40 29.60 19.29 11.95
C GLY A 40 28.63 18.64 12.94
N ALA A 41 28.51 19.19 14.15
CA ALA A 41 27.75 18.64 15.28
C ALA A 41 26.30 18.27 14.90
N GLY A 42 26.05 16.98 14.70
CA GLY A 42 24.72 16.44 14.43
C GLY A 42 23.90 16.35 15.70
N THR A 43 22.90 17.23 15.85
CA THR A 43 21.79 16.95 16.76
C THR A 43 21.11 15.68 16.26
N SER A 44 21.22 14.59 17.03
CA SER A 44 20.56 13.32 16.74
C SER A 44 19.05 13.56 16.82
N LYS A 45 18.45 14.01 15.71
CA LYS A 45 17.01 14.17 15.57
C LYS A 45 16.43 12.77 15.58
N LYS A 46 16.03 12.29 16.76
CA LYS A 46 15.33 11.01 16.92
C LYS A 46 14.14 11.01 15.96
N ILE A 47 14.26 10.31 14.84
CA ILE A 47 13.27 10.32 13.76
C ILE A 47 11.98 9.76 14.35
N ARG A 48 10.93 10.59 14.37
CA ARG A 48 9.61 10.16 14.84
C ARG A 48 9.10 9.06 13.90
N ALA A 49 8.76 7.91 14.47
CA ALA A 49 8.15 6.82 13.71
C ALA A 49 6.84 7.29 13.05
N THR A 50 6.70 7.03 11.75
CA THR A 50 5.47 7.29 10.99
C THR A 50 4.34 6.42 11.52
N THR A 51 3.15 7.00 11.68
CA THR A 51 1.94 6.32 12.18
C THR A 51 0.69 6.89 11.51
N ALA A 52 -0.44 6.18 11.60
CA ALA A 52 -1.76 6.64 11.15
C ALA A 52 -2.75 6.72 12.33
N ASN A 53 -3.61 7.74 12.30
CA ASN A 53 -4.70 7.87 13.27
C ASN A 53 -5.88 6.95 12.92
N ALA A 54 -6.80 6.77 13.87
CA ALA A 54 -7.93 5.85 13.71
C ALA A 54 -8.84 6.16 12.51
N ASN A 55 -9.06 7.43 12.17
CA ASN A 55 -9.89 7.81 11.03
C ASN A 55 -9.19 7.51 9.70
N ALA A 56 -7.88 7.77 9.62
CA ALA A 56 -7.07 7.42 8.46
C ALA A 56 -7.03 5.91 8.24
N LEU A 57 -6.95 5.11 9.32
CA LEU A 57 -7.02 3.65 9.23
C LEU A 57 -8.38 3.17 8.73
N LYS A 58 -9.48 3.68 9.28
CA LYS A 58 -10.84 3.36 8.80
C LYS A 58 -11.02 3.69 7.31
N LEU A 59 -10.57 4.86 6.88
CA LEU A 59 -10.65 5.25 5.47
C LEU A 59 -9.78 4.35 4.59
N SER A 60 -8.60 3.94 5.09
CA SER A 60 -7.72 3.01 4.39
C SER A 60 -8.31 1.62 4.24
N CYS A 61 -9.06 1.14 5.24
CA CYS A 61 -9.84 -0.11 5.13
C CYS A 61 -10.84 -0.02 3.97
N GLU A 62 -11.60 1.08 3.89
CA GLU A 62 -12.57 1.28 2.82
C GLU A 62 -11.92 1.44 1.46
N PHE A 63 -10.79 2.16 1.38
CA PHE A 63 -10.02 2.31 0.16
C PHE A 63 -9.56 0.94 -0.37
N LEU A 64 -8.97 0.09 0.48
CA LEU A 64 -8.50 -1.23 0.05
C LEU A 64 -9.66 -2.15 -0.34
N ARG A 65 -10.79 -2.07 0.37
CA ARG A 65 -12.03 -2.78 0.01
C ARG A 65 -12.50 -2.36 -1.38
N MET A 66 -12.53 -1.06 -1.66
CA MET A 66 -12.93 -0.52 -2.97
C MET A 66 -11.95 -0.92 -4.08
N PHE A 67 -10.65 -0.82 -3.84
CA PHE A 67 -9.61 -1.25 -4.79
C PHE A 67 -9.80 -2.72 -5.22
N ILE A 68 -10.03 -3.62 -4.27
CA ILE A 68 -10.25 -5.05 -4.56
C ILE A 68 -11.59 -5.28 -5.24
N THR A 69 -12.63 -4.58 -4.82
CA THR A 69 -13.96 -4.67 -5.45
C THR A 69 -13.89 -4.26 -6.92
N GLU A 70 -13.22 -3.15 -7.22
CA GLU A 70 -12.99 -2.67 -8.60
C GLU A 70 -12.20 -3.68 -9.42
N ALA A 71 -11.11 -4.24 -8.87
CA ALA A 71 -10.32 -5.25 -9.55
C ALA A 71 -11.15 -6.48 -9.94
N VAL A 72 -11.97 -6.99 -9.01
CA VAL A 72 -12.84 -8.16 -9.22
C VAL A 72 -13.94 -7.85 -10.24
N GLN A 73 -14.63 -6.71 -10.11
CA GLN A 73 -15.72 -6.34 -11.01
C GLN A 73 -15.24 -6.13 -12.44
N ARG A 74 -14.10 -5.45 -12.63
CA ARG A 74 -13.51 -5.25 -13.96
C ARG A 74 -13.04 -6.56 -14.58
N ALA A 75 -12.39 -7.42 -13.81
CA ALA A 75 -11.99 -8.75 -14.29
C ALA A 75 -13.20 -9.64 -14.61
N ALA A 76 -14.28 -9.55 -13.84
CA ALA A 76 -15.55 -10.24 -14.11
C ALA A 76 -16.19 -9.76 -15.43
N ALA A 77 -16.17 -8.45 -15.71
CA ALA A 77 -16.70 -7.92 -16.96
C ALA A 77 -15.93 -8.44 -18.20
N ILE A 78 -14.62 -8.62 -18.10
CA ILE A 78 -13.83 -9.27 -19.16
C ILE A 78 -14.24 -10.74 -19.32
N ALA A 79 -14.35 -11.48 -18.22
CA ALA A 79 -14.78 -12.88 -18.23
C ALA A 79 -16.16 -13.06 -18.88
N GLU A 80 -17.12 -12.22 -18.51
CA GLU A 80 -18.48 -12.21 -19.05
C GLU A 80 -18.50 -11.90 -20.55
N ALA A 81 -17.69 -10.94 -21.00
CA ALA A 81 -17.55 -10.61 -22.42
C ALA A 81 -16.95 -11.76 -23.25
N GLU A 82 -16.15 -12.63 -22.62
CA GLU A 82 -15.61 -13.85 -23.24
C GLU A 82 -16.54 -15.07 -23.11
N GLY A 83 -17.70 -14.91 -22.45
CA GLY A 83 -18.68 -15.97 -22.24
C GLY A 83 -18.23 -17.02 -21.22
N VAL A 84 -17.24 -16.71 -20.37
CA VAL A 84 -16.76 -17.60 -19.31
C VAL A 84 -17.32 -17.18 -17.96
N ASN A 85 -17.69 -18.16 -17.14
CA ASN A 85 -18.35 -17.94 -15.83
C ASN A 85 -17.37 -17.94 -14.65
N LYS A 86 -16.06 -17.94 -14.93
CA LYS A 86 -14.99 -17.96 -13.93
C LYS A 86 -13.95 -16.91 -14.28
N ILE A 87 -13.56 -16.12 -13.29
CA ILE A 87 -12.44 -15.18 -13.44
C ILE A 87 -11.13 -15.96 -13.45
N GLU A 88 -10.34 -15.79 -14.51
CA GLU A 88 -8.98 -16.28 -14.64
C GLU A 88 -7.97 -15.14 -14.46
N ALA A 89 -6.71 -15.48 -14.23
CA ALA A 89 -5.62 -14.51 -14.03
C ALA A 89 -5.46 -13.56 -15.23
N THR A 90 -5.66 -14.07 -16.44
CA THR A 90 -5.59 -13.32 -17.70
C THR A 90 -6.59 -12.16 -17.75
N HIS A 91 -7.78 -12.31 -17.15
CA HIS A 91 -8.75 -11.21 -17.07
C HIS A 91 -8.26 -10.08 -16.17
N LEU A 92 -7.63 -10.41 -15.05
CA LEU A 92 -7.03 -9.43 -14.13
C LEU A 92 -5.84 -8.73 -14.79
N GLU A 93 -4.96 -9.48 -15.46
CA GLU A 93 -3.79 -8.93 -16.17
C GLU A 93 -4.19 -7.88 -17.21
N ARG A 94 -5.30 -8.08 -17.92
CA ARG A 94 -5.81 -7.14 -18.92
C ARG A 94 -6.31 -5.82 -18.33
N ILE A 95 -6.92 -5.85 -17.14
CA ILE A 95 -7.44 -4.63 -16.49
C ILE A 95 -6.40 -3.95 -15.61
N LEU A 96 -5.30 -4.64 -15.28
CA LEU A 96 -4.28 -4.17 -14.34
C LEU A 96 -3.66 -2.82 -14.70
N PRO A 97 -3.31 -2.52 -15.98
CA PRO A 97 -2.74 -1.23 -16.33
C PRO A 97 -3.67 -0.07 -15.99
N GLN A 98 -4.96 -0.17 -16.33
CA GLN A 98 -5.93 0.88 -16.03
C GLN A 98 -6.27 0.93 -14.53
N LEU A 99 -6.39 -0.23 -13.89
CA LEU A 99 -6.62 -0.30 -12.45
C LEU A 99 -5.52 0.43 -11.65
N LEU A 100 -4.25 0.32 -12.07
CA LEU A 100 -3.14 1.01 -11.42
C LEU A 100 -3.01 2.50 -11.81
N LEU A 101 -3.70 2.95 -12.85
CA LEU A 101 -3.76 4.38 -13.21
C LEU A 101 -4.87 5.10 -12.46
N ASP A 102 -5.95 4.40 -12.12
CA ASP A 102 -7.09 4.97 -11.39
C ASP A 102 -6.81 5.17 -9.89
N PHE A 103 -5.75 4.54 -9.35
CA PHE A 103 -5.38 4.50 -7.93
C PHE A 103 -3.93 4.91 -7.71
#